data_AF-A0A5N3XS25-F1
#
_entry.id   AF-A0A5N3XS25-F1
#
_cell.length_a   1.000
_cell.length_b   1.000
_cell.length_c   1.000
_cell.angle_alpha   90.00
_cell.angle_beta   90.00
_cell.angle_gamma   90.00
#
_symmetry.space_group_name_H-M   'P 1'
#
loop_
_entity.id
_entity.type
_entity.pdbx_description
1 polymer ?
#
loop_
_entity_poly.entity_id
_entity_poly.type
_entity_poly.pdbx_seq_one_letter_code
_entity_poly.pdbx_strand_id
1 'polypeptide(L)'
;MLSFHDLLSQEALSLGYLRFLLAHFMSLMYFSTVSELPRLFPSVELWDSAVVCYPFCSVHMYRGPVLYLQETFKPLVNISPDASLFDAVHSLIKNKIHRLPVIDPISGNALYILTHKRILKFLQLFMSDMPKPAFMKQNLEALGIGTYHNIAFIHPDTPIIKALNVFVERRVSALPVVDESGKVVDIYSKFDVINLAAEKTYNNLDITVTQALQHRSQYFEGVVKCSKLEILETIVDRIVRAEVHRLVVVNEADSIVGIISLSDILQALILTPAGYSPWGHKELDTNE
;
A
#
# COMPACT_ATOMS: atom_id res chain seq x y z
N MET A 1 13.37 22.91 -6.58
CA MET A 1 12.84 21.84 -7.44
C MET A 1 13.50 20.56 -6.94
N LEU A 2 12.82 19.77 -6.10
CA LEU A 2 13.38 18.54 -5.54
C LEU A 2 13.46 17.50 -6.68
N SER A 3 14.67 17.06 -7.01
CA SER A 3 14.92 16.24 -8.19
C SER A 3 14.98 14.75 -7.83
N PHE A 4 14.64 13.88 -8.78
CA PHE A 4 14.75 12.43 -8.61
C PHE A 4 16.20 11.95 -8.37
N HIS A 5 17.17 12.74 -8.83
CA HIS A 5 18.60 12.50 -8.70
C HIS A 5 19.07 12.51 -7.22
N ASP A 6 18.41 13.30 -6.37
CA ASP A 6 18.73 13.39 -4.94
C ASP A 6 18.30 12.13 -4.18
N LEU A 7 17.24 11.44 -4.65
CA LEU A 7 16.77 10.17 -4.07
C LEU A 7 17.68 8.99 -4.46
N LEU A 8 18.21 8.98 -5.68
CA LEU A 8 19.07 7.91 -6.18
C LEU A 8 20.52 7.99 -5.68
N SER A 9 21.00 9.21 -5.37
CA SER A 9 22.41 9.44 -4.99
C SER A 9 22.75 8.94 -3.58
N GLN A 10 21.77 8.69 -2.69
CA GLN A 10 22.03 8.23 -1.32
C GLN A 10 22.19 6.70 -1.16
N GLU A 11 21.89 5.87 -2.16
CA GLU A 11 21.89 4.39 -2.01
C GLU A 11 23.04 3.66 -2.73
N ALA A 12 24.04 4.36 -3.26
CA ALA A 12 25.16 3.75 -3.97
C ALA A 12 26.24 3.10 -3.07
N LEU A 13 25.88 2.46 -1.96
CA LEU A 13 26.78 1.61 -1.16
C LEU A 13 26.00 0.50 -0.43
N SER A 14 25.55 -0.54 -1.13
CA SER A 14 25.62 -1.93 -0.61
C SER A 14 25.34 -2.95 -1.71
N LEU A 15 26.36 -3.75 -2.04
CA LEU A 15 26.34 -4.83 -3.03
C LEU A 15 25.61 -6.10 -2.54
N GLY A 16 24.52 -5.95 -1.78
CA GLY A 16 23.61 -7.02 -1.35
C GLY A 16 22.23 -7.00 -2.02
N TYR A 17 21.94 -5.95 -2.81
CA TYR A 17 20.59 -5.61 -3.26
C TYR A 17 20.01 -6.50 -4.38
N LEU A 18 20.85 -7.18 -5.18
CA LEU A 18 20.40 -7.87 -6.40
C LEU A 18 19.62 -9.18 -6.15
N ARG A 19 19.95 -9.91 -5.07
CA ARG A 19 19.20 -11.12 -4.67
C ARG A 19 17.85 -10.78 -4.04
N PHE A 20 17.76 -9.65 -3.35
CA PHE A 20 16.52 -9.15 -2.77
C PHE A 20 15.58 -8.61 -3.86
N LEU A 21 16.14 -7.98 -4.90
CA LEU A 21 15.40 -7.45 -6.03
C LEU A 21 14.66 -8.54 -6.81
N LEU A 22 15.23 -9.73 -7.03
CA LEU A 22 14.56 -10.83 -7.74
C LEU A 22 13.40 -11.45 -6.96
N ALA A 23 13.55 -11.64 -5.64
CA ALA A 23 12.46 -12.11 -4.79
C ALA A 23 11.34 -11.05 -4.70
N HIS A 24 11.70 -9.77 -4.67
CA HIS A 24 10.74 -8.67 -4.73
C HIS A 24 10.08 -8.61 -6.11
N PHE A 25 10.82 -8.79 -7.22
CA PHE A 25 10.31 -8.78 -8.60
C PHE A 25 9.28 -9.89 -8.84
N MET A 26 9.52 -11.08 -8.28
CA MET A 26 8.55 -12.17 -8.35
C MET A 26 7.31 -11.90 -7.47
N SER A 27 7.48 -11.29 -6.29
CA SER A 27 6.36 -10.83 -5.44
C SER A 27 5.56 -9.69 -6.08
N LEU A 28 6.21 -8.86 -6.90
CA LEU A 28 5.69 -7.67 -7.58
C LEU A 28 4.73 -8.00 -8.74
N MET A 29 4.98 -9.08 -9.49
CA MET A 29 4.01 -9.62 -10.47
C MET A 29 2.96 -10.54 -9.82
N TYR A 30 3.22 -11.02 -8.61
CA TYR A 30 2.33 -11.92 -7.88
C TYR A 30 1.05 -11.18 -7.41
N PHE A 31 1.15 -9.95 -6.89
CA PHE A 31 0.10 -9.47 -5.97
C PHE A 31 -1.22 -8.99 -6.60
N SER A 32 -1.24 -8.44 -7.82
CA SER A 32 -2.52 -8.19 -8.52
C SER A 32 -3.23 -9.51 -8.86
N THR A 33 -2.44 -10.53 -9.17
CA THR A 33 -2.88 -11.81 -9.74
C THR A 33 -3.23 -12.84 -8.66
N VAL A 34 -2.56 -12.80 -7.51
CA VAL A 34 -2.75 -13.74 -6.38
C VAL A 34 -4.03 -13.47 -5.61
N SER A 35 -4.41 -12.20 -5.46
CA SER A 35 -5.74 -11.90 -4.92
C SER A 35 -6.86 -12.38 -5.86
N GLU A 36 -6.58 -12.60 -7.15
CA GLU A 36 -7.54 -13.10 -8.13
C GLU A 36 -7.47 -14.62 -8.35
N LEU A 37 -6.49 -15.32 -7.75
CA LEU A 37 -6.37 -16.79 -7.83
C LEU A 37 -7.64 -17.54 -7.39
N PRO A 38 -8.38 -17.14 -6.33
CA PRO A 38 -9.65 -17.77 -5.97
C PRO A 38 -10.74 -17.65 -7.05
N ARG A 39 -10.67 -16.63 -7.93
CA ARG A 39 -11.58 -16.48 -9.07
C ARG A 39 -11.15 -17.31 -10.27
N LEU A 40 -9.84 -17.46 -10.49
CA LEU A 40 -9.28 -18.15 -11.66
C LEU A 40 -9.26 -19.68 -11.50
N PHE A 41 -9.21 -20.20 -10.26
CA PHE A 41 -9.11 -21.64 -9.99
C PHE A 41 -9.96 -22.05 -8.77
N PRO A 42 -11.22 -22.51 -8.97
CA PRO A 42 -12.12 -22.92 -7.89
C PRO A 42 -11.69 -24.22 -7.17
N SER A 43 -10.81 -25.01 -7.79
CA SER A 43 -10.33 -26.29 -7.29
C SER A 43 -8.84 -26.21 -6.92
N VAL A 44 -8.52 -26.60 -5.68
CA VAL A 44 -7.18 -26.56 -5.06
C VAL A 44 -6.11 -27.28 -5.91
N GLU A 45 -6.48 -28.32 -6.66
CA GLU A 45 -5.57 -29.11 -7.51
C GLU A 45 -4.93 -28.34 -8.68
N LEU A 46 -5.51 -27.20 -9.11
CA LEU A 46 -4.94 -26.37 -10.19
C LEU A 46 -3.93 -25.33 -9.67
N TRP A 47 -3.87 -25.11 -8.36
CA TRP A 47 -2.93 -24.17 -7.73
C TRP A 47 -1.51 -24.73 -7.76
N ASP A 48 -1.36 -26.04 -7.60
CA ASP A 48 -0.07 -26.74 -7.64
C ASP A 48 0.65 -26.56 -8.99
N SER A 49 -0.09 -26.54 -10.10
CA SER A 49 0.50 -26.33 -11.44
C SER A 49 0.91 -24.87 -11.69
N ALA A 50 0.16 -23.89 -11.18
CA ALA A 50 0.46 -22.47 -11.35
C ALA A 50 1.64 -22.00 -10.48
N VAL A 51 1.77 -22.54 -9.26
CA VAL A 51 2.85 -22.17 -8.33
C VAL A 51 4.17 -22.86 -8.69
N VAL A 52 4.13 -24.08 -9.25
CA VAL A 52 5.34 -24.87 -9.59
C VAL A 52 5.93 -24.48 -10.96
N CYS A 53 5.14 -24.01 -11.93
CA CYS A 53 5.66 -23.62 -13.25
C CYS A 53 6.27 -22.22 -13.31
N TYR A 54 6.01 -21.34 -12.34
CA TYR A 54 6.46 -19.95 -12.37
C TYR A 54 7.92 -19.66 -11.99
N PRO A 55 8.66 -20.47 -11.21
CA PRO A 55 10.08 -20.20 -10.92
C PRO A 55 11.01 -20.50 -12.09
N PHE A 56 10.53 -21.16 -13.16
CA PHE A 56 11.32 -21.54 -14.33
C PHE A 56 11.00 -20.74 -15.61
N CYS A 57 10.07 -19.78 -15.54
CA CYS A 57 9.71 -18.99 -16.71
C CYS A 57 10.73 -17.87 -16.95
N SER A 58 11.80 -18.18 -17.69
CA SER A 58 12.64 -17.16 -18.32
C SER A 58 11.76 -16.21 -19.13
N VAL A 59 12.05 -14.92 -19.06
CA VAL A 59 11.33 -13.77 -19.64
C VAL A 59 11.13 -13.85 -21.19
N HIS A 60 11.55 -14.93 -21.83
CA HIS A 60 11.42 -15.17 -23.27
C HIS A 60 10.23 -16.04 -23.72
N MET A 61 9.34 -16.48 -22.82
CA MET A 61 8.21 -17.37 -23.18
C MET A 61 6.81 -16.74 -23.05
N TYR A 62 6.64 -15.48 -23.46
CA TYR A 62 5.31 -14.87 -23.71
C TYR A 62 4.98 -14.81 -25.21
N ARG A 63 5.20 -15.91 -25.94
CA ARG A 63 4.70 -16.12 -27.31
C ARG A 63 4.00 -17.49 -27.46
N GLY A 64 3.17 -17.84 -26.49
CA GLY A 64 2.20 -18.94 -26.57
C GLY A 64 0.76 -18.38 -26.52
N PRO A 65 -0.24 -19.09 -27.07
CA PRO A 65 -1.55 -18.50 -27.37
C PRO A 65 -2.28 -18.12 -26.10
N VAL A 66 -2.34 -16.81 -25.85
CA VAL A 66 -3.22 -16.15 -24.89
C VAL A 66 -4.66 -16.29 -25.40
N LEU A 67 -5.23 -17.48 -25.24
CA LEU A 67 -6.68 -17.67 -25.31
C LEU A 67 -7.18 -17.78 -23.87
N TYR A 68 -8.18 -16.96 -23.51
CA TYR A 68 -8.97 -16.95 -22.27
C TYR A 68 -8.72 -15.89 -21.19
N LEU A 69 -7.98 -14.80 -21.47
CA LEU A 69 -8.12 -13.56 -20.69
C LEU A 69 -8.28 -12.36 -21.64
N GLN A 70 -9.50 -12.17 -22.15
CA GLN A 70 -9.94 -10.87 -22.66
C GLN A 70 -10.32 -9.94 -21.49
N GLU A 71 -9.47 -9.84 -20.46
CA GLU A 71 -9.62 -8.81 -19.45
C GLU A 71 -8.65 -7.67 -19.80
N THR A 72 -9.25 -6.51 -20.08
CA THR A 72 -8.62 -5.21 -20.41
C THR A 72 -7.12 -5.15 -20.15
N PHE A 73 -6.33 -5.15 -21.23
CA PHE A 73 -4.89 -4.93 -21.16
C PHE A 73 -4.63 -3.54 -20.57
N LYS A 74 -4.40 -3.45 -19.26
CA LYS A 74 -3.98 -2.20 -18.62
C LYS A 74 -2.49 -2.07 -18.84
N PRO A 75 -2.02 -1.10 -19.67
CA PRO A 75 -0.60 -0.94 -19.90
C PRO A 75 0.11 -0.63 -18.58
N LEU A 76 1.32 -1.16 -18.42
CA LEU A 76 2.14 -0.91 -17.24
C LEU A 76 2.42 0.59 -17.13
N VAL A 77 1.90 1.18 -16.05
CA VAL A 77 2.17 2.57 -15.71
C VAL A 77 3.60 2.67 -15.18
N ASN A 78 4.41 3.52 -15.79
CA ASN A 78 5.80 3.77 -15.42
C ASN A 78 6.10 5.27 -15.46
N ILE A 79 7.28 5.67 -14.98
CA ILE A 79 7.72 7.06 -14.98
C ILE A 79 9.21 7.18 -15.34
N SER A 80 9.58 8.26 -16.03
CA SER A 80 10.98 8.60 -16.33
C SER A 80 11.71 9.06 -15.05
N PRO A 81 13.02 8.77 -14.89
CA PRO A 81 13.81 9.34 -13.81
C PRO A 81 13.88 10.87 -13.83
N ASP A 82 13.65 11.52 -14.98
CA ASP A 82 13.70 13.00 -15.08
C ASP A 82 12.37 13.67 -14.68
N ALA A 83 11.33 12.88 -14.41
CA ALA A 83 10.02 13.40 -14.04
C ALA A 83 9.96 13.89 -12.58
N SER A 84 8.98 14.74 -12.27
CA SER A 84 8.85 15.30 -10.93
C SER A 84 8.25 14.30 -9.93
N LEU A 85 8.54 14.50 -8.64
CA LEU A 85 7.89 13.73 -7.57
C LEU A 85 6.37 13.95 -7.53
N PHE A 86 5.90 15.13 -7.97
CA PHE A 86 4.49 15.44 -8.12
C PHE A 86 3.83 14.51 -9.14
N ASP A 87 4.43 14.35 -10.32
CA ASP A 87 3.94 13.44 -11.37
C ASP A 87 3.92 11.99 -10.89
N ALA A 88 4.93 11.60 -10.11
CA ALA A 88 5.02 10.27 -9.52
C ALA A 88 3.85 10.00 -8.56
N VAL A 89 3.56 10.94 -7.65
CA VAL A 89 2.46 10.83 -6.69
C VAL A 89 1.10 10.88 -7.38
N HIS A 90 0.94 11.78 -8.35
CA HIS A 90 -0.27 11.85 -9.17
C HIS A 90 -0.50 10.54 -9.91
N SER A 91 0.55 9.92 -10.49
CA SER A 91 0.46 8.65 -11.18
C SER A 91 0.09 7.48 -10.25
N LEU A 92 0.69 7.41 -9.06
CA LEU A 92 0.36 6.41 -8.04
C LEU A 92 -1.13 6.47 -7.63
N ILE A 93 -1.62 7.68 -7.32
CA ILE A 93 -2.99 7.90 -6.84
C ILE A 93 -4.00 7.71 -7.96
N LYS A 94 -3.79 8.34 -9.13
CA LYS A 94 -4.70 8.26 -10.28
C LYS A 94 -4.90 6.83 -10.77
N ASN A 95 -3.81 6.05 -10.83
CA ASN A 95 -3.88 4.67 -11.29
C ASN A 95 -4.22 3.68 -10.16
N LYS A 96 -4.36 4.15 -8.92
CA LYS A 96 -4.63 3.34 -7.72
C LYS A 96 -3.60 2.22 -7.54
N ILE A 97 -2.33 2.54 -7.79
CA ILE A 97 -1.21 1.61 -7.70
C ILE A 97 -0.30 2.01 -6.54
N HIS A 98 0.31 1.01 -5.90
CA HIS A 98 1.15 1.24 -4.71
C HIS A 98 2.64 1.33 -5.05
N ARG A 99 2.98 1.03 -6.30
CA ARG A 99 4.34 0.80 -6.78
C ARG A 99 4.44 1.31 -8.20
N LEU A 100 5.35 2.25 -8.43
CA LEU A 100 5.55 2.88 -9.72
C LEU A 100 6.99 2.58 -10.20
N PRO A 101 7.17 1.78 -11.26
CA PRO A 101 8.48 1.51 -11.81
C PRO A 101 9.04 2.77 -12.46
N VAL A 102 10.29 3.07 -12.15
CA VAL A 102 11.10 4.12 -12.76
C VAL A 102 11.91 3.47 -13.86
N ILE A 103 11.66 3.88 -15.09
CA ILE A 103 12.27 3.28 -16.28
C ILE A 103 13.01 4.35 -17.04
N ASP A 104 14.27 4.08 -17.38
CA ASP A 104 15.03 4.94 -18.28
C ASP A 104 14.44 4.85 -19.70
N PRO A 105 13.94 5.94 -20.29
CA PRO A 105 13.35 5.91 -21.62
C PRO A 105 14.36 5.58 -22.73
N ILE A 106 15.66 5.80 -22.49
CA ILE A 106 16.70 5.56 -23.51
C ILE A 106 17.10 4.09 -23.53
N SER A 107 17.51 3.53 -22.39
CA SER A 107 17.96 2.13 -22.31
C SER A 107 16.81 1.11 -22.14
N GLY A 108 15.64 1.55 -21.69
CA GLY A 108 14.52 0.67 -21.32
C GLY A 108 14.72 -0.07 -20.00
N ASN A 109 15.79 0.23 -19.26
CA ASN A 109 16.10 -0.44 -18.00
C ASN A 109 15.19 0.06 -16.86
N ALA A 110 14.71 -0.88 -16.04
CA ALA A 110 14.05 -0.56 -14.79
C ALA A 110 15.09 -0.16 -13.74
N LEU A 111 15.14 1.13 -13.40
CA LEU A 111 16.11 1.70 -12.48
C LEU A 111 15.69 1.50 -11.01
N TYR A 112 14.40 1.71 -10.72
CA TYR A 112 13.90 1.72 -9.34
C TYR A 112 12.40 1.42 -9.27
N ILE A 113 11.92 1.09 -8.06
CA ILE A 113 10.49 0.98 -7.77
C ILE A 113 10.13 1.95 -6.67
N LEU A 114 9.38 2.97 -7.05
CA LEU A 114 8.93 4.02 -6.16
C LEU A 114 7.65 3.59 -5.44
N THR A 115 7.55 3.91 -4.15
CA THR A 115 6.39 3.56 -3.31
C THR A 115 5.97 4.76 -2.47
N HIS A 116 4.70 4.81 -2.05
CA HIS A 116 4.20 5.84 -1.15
C HIS A 116 5.06 5.99 0.12
N LYS A 117 5.50 4.87 0.71
CA LYS A 117 6.33 4.86 1.93
C LYS A 117 7.65 5.60 1.71
N ARG A 118 8.32 5.32 0.59
CA ARG A 118 9.61 5.95 0.25
C ARG A 118 9.47 7.44 -0.04
N ILE A 119 8.42 7.82 -0.77
CA ILE A 119 8.11 9.23 -1.06
C ILE A 119 7.87 9.99 0.24
N LEU A 120 7.04 9.46 1.15
CA LEU A 120 6.74 10.15 2.40
C LEU A 120 7.96 10.25 3.32
N LYS A 121 8.79 9.20 3.40
CA LYS A 121 10.04 9.20 4.17
C LYS A 121 11.03 10.23 3.61
N PHE A 122 11.15 10.32 2.28
CA PHE A 122 11.93 11.36 1.62
C PHE A 122 11.40 12.75 2.01
N LEU A 123 10.10 13.00 1.86
CA LEU A 123 9.51 14.29 2.23
C LEU A 123 9.76 14.66 3.69
N GLN A 124 9.63 13.72 4.64
CA GLN A 124 9.89 14.01 6.05
C GLN A 124 11.34 14.45 6.30
N LEU A 125 12.31 13.79 5.64
CA LEU A 125 13.73 14.14 5.78
C LEU A 125 14.01 15.56 5.28
N PHE A 126 13.46 15.96 4.13
CA PHE A 126 13.72 17.28 3.54
C PHE A 126 12.80 18.39 4.08
N MET A 127 11.61 18.06 4.58
CA MET A 127 10.67 19.02 5.17
C MET A 127 11.00 19.39 6.62
N SER A 128 11.89 18.65 7.28
CA SER A 128 12.33 18.98 8.65
C SER A 128 13.01 20.36 8.71
N ASP A 129 13.68 20.76 7.62
CA ASP A 129 14.43 22.01 7.52
C ASP A 129 13.68 23.14 6.78
N MET A 130 12.43 22.90 6.37
CA MET A 130 11.61 23.87 5.64
C MET A 130 10.42 24.36 6.45
N PRO A 131 9.96 25.62 6.25
CA PRO A 131 8.74 26.10 6.88
C PRO A 131 7.55 25.23 6.46
N LYS A 132 6.93 24.57 7.44
CA LYS A 132 5.76 23.71 7.23
C LYS A 132 4.52 24.57 6.96
N PRO A 133 3.65 24.17 6.01
CA PRO A 133 2.44 24.92 5.72
C PRO A 133 1.46 24.86 6.90
N ALA A 134 0.61 25.88 7.04
CA ALA A 134 -0.27 26.06 8.20
C ALA A 134 -1.23 24.86 8.42
N PHE A 135 -1.64 24.18 7.35
CA PHE A 135 -2.54 23.04 7.43
C PHE A 135 -1.92 21.82 8.15
N MET A 136 -0.59 21.73 8.27
CA MET A 136 0.07 20.65 9.03
C MET A 136 -0.28 20.69 10.52
N LYS A 137 -0.67 21.86 11.04
CA LYS A 137 -1.08 22.09 12.43
C LYS A 137 -2.58 21.93 12.65
N GLN A 138 -3.36 21.62 11.61
CA GLN A 138 -4.79 21.36 11.73
C GLN A 138 -5.02 19.88 12.05
N ASN A 139 -6.16 19.59 12.71
CA ASN A 139 -6.53 18.22 13.04
C ASN A 139 -7.12 17.46 11.83
N LEU A 140 -7.10 16.13 11.91
CA LEU A 140 -7.61 15.28 10.81
C LEU A 140 -9.09 15.52 10.52
N GLU A 141 -9.89 15.83 11.53
CA GLU A 141 -11.32 16.13 11.38
C GLU A 141 -11.56 17.37 10.51
N ALA A 142 -10.83 18.46 10.74
CA ALA A 142 -10.94 19.69 9.95
C ALA A 142 -10.44 19.50 8.52
N LEU A 143 -9.41 18.67 8.33
CA LEU A 143 -8.83 18.42 7.01
C LEU A 143 -9.59 17.36 6.19
N GLY A 144 -10.43 16.55 6.85
CA GLY A 144 -11.18 15.46 6.20
C GLY A 144 -10.28 14.40 5.56
N ILE A 145 -9.06 14.19 6.08
CA ILE A 145 -8.08 13.26 5.48
C ILE A 145 -8.31 11.84 5.99
N GLY A 146 -8.62 10.94 5.07
CA GLY A 146 -8.80 9.51 5.35
C GLY A 146 -10.20 9.03 5.03
N THR A 147 -10.45 7.75 5.27
CA THR A 147 -11.74 7.12 5.02
C THR A 147 -12.47 6.84 6.34
N TYR A 148 -13.63 7.47 6.52
CA TYR A 148 -14.44 7.42 7.75
C TYR A 148 -15.80 6.74 7.59
N HIS A 149 -16.14 6.31 6.37
CA HIS A 149 -17.42 5.69 6.05
C HIS A 149 -17.17 4.36 5.34
N ASN A 150 -18.07 3.38 5.52
CA ASN A 150 -18.00 2.06 4.90
C ASN A 150 -16.63 1.37 5.07
N ILE A 151 -16.04 1.47 6.27
CA ILE A 151 -14.74 0.90 6.57
C ILE A 151 -14.87 -0.62 6.59
N ALA A 152 -14.08 -1.30 5.77
CA ALA A 152 -14.01 -2.75 5.80
C ALA A 152 -13.13 -3.20 6.99
N PHE A 153 -13.71 -3.98 7.89
CA PHE A 153 -13.03 -4.61 9.03
C PHE A 153 -13.42 -6.09 9.13
N ILE A 154 -12.70 -6.83 9.95
CA ILE A 154 -12.92 -8.27 10.21
C ILE A 154 -12.82 -8.56 11.71
N HIS A 155 -13.22 -9.76 12.13
CA HIS A 155 -13.16 -10.21 13.51
C HIS A 155 -11.99 -11.18 13.75
N PRO A 156 -11.51 -11.34 15.01
CA PRO A 156 -10.39 -12.21 15.35
C PRO A 156 -10.54 -13.67 14.87
N ASP A 157 -11.77 -14.17 14.88
CA ASP A 157 -12.20 -15.52 14.49
C ASP A 157 -12.51 -15.65 12.99
N THR A 158 -12.43 -14.56 12.23
CA THR A 158 -12.71 -14.58 10.79
C THR A 158 -11.68 -15.47 10.08
N PRO A 159 -12.13 -16.45 9.27
CA PRO A 159 -11.22 -17.26 8.44
C PRO A 159 -10.47 -16.40 7.42
N ILE A 160 -9.21 -16.75 7.15
CA ILE A 160 -8.38 -16.01 6.19
C ILE A 160 -9.02 -15.95 4.81
N ILE A 161 -9.63 -17.04 4.34
CA ILE A 161 -10.31 -17.05 3.03
C ILE A 161 -11.36 -15.94 2.91
N LYS A 162 -12.08 -15.62 3.99
CA LYS A 162 -13.04 -14.51 4.01
C LYS A 162 -12.32 -13.16 3.94
N ALA A 163 -11.25 -12.98 4.71
CA ALA A 163 -10.44 -11.76 4.65
C ALA A 163 -9.85 -11.50 3.25
N LEU A 164 -9.39 -12.56 2.56
CA LEU A 164 -8.93 -12.50 1.17
C LEU A 164 -10.02 -12.04 0.22
N ASN A 165 -11.24 -12.57 0.35
CA ASN A 165 -12.37 -12.12 -0.45
C ASN A 165 -12.68 -10.63 -0.25
N VAL A 166 -12.64 -10.15 1.00
CA VAL A 166 -12.83 -8.72 1.30
C VAL A 166 -11.74 -7.86 0.63
N PHE A 167 -10.48 -8.31 0.58
CA PHE A 167 -9.42 -7.58 -0.14
C PHE A 167 -9.70 -7.40 -1.63
N VAL A 168 -10.29 -8.41 -2.26
CA VAL A 168 -10.65 -8.38 -3.68
C VAL A 168 -11.85 -7.48 -3.91
N GLU A 169 -12.93 -7.71 -3.17
CA GLU A 169 -14.20 -7.03 -3.32
C GLU A 169 -14.11 -5.54 -3.00
N ARG A 170 -13.48 -5.20 -1.87
CA ARG A 170 -13.36 -3.82 -1.40
C ARG A 170 -12.13 -3.11 -1.98
N ARG A 171 -11.25 -3.84 -2.69
CA ARG A 171 -9.96 -3.34 -3.21
C ARG A 171 -9.10 -2.65 -2.16
N VAL A 172 -9.22 -3.07 -0.90
CA VAL A 172 -8.43 -2.56 0.21
C VAL A 172 -7.14 -3.36 0.37
N SER A 173 -6.22 -2.84 1.17
CA SER A 173 -4.88 -3.41 1.33
C SER A 173 -4.54 -3.85 2.76
N ALA A 174 -5.39 -3.50 3.72
CA ALA A 174 -5.44 -4.05 5.07
C ALA A 174 -6.84 -3.85 5.64
N LEU A 175 -7.17 -4.69 6.60
CA LEU A 175 -8.44 -4.78 7.30
C LEU A 175 -8.13 -4.67 8.80
N PRO A 176 -8.64 -3.66 9.48
CA PRO A 176 -8.63 -3.63 10.94
C PRO A 176 -9.35 -4.87 11.49
N VAL A 177 -8.78 -5.45 12.54
CA VAL A 177 -9.36 -6.55 13.30
C VAL A 177 -10.02 -5.95 14.53
N VAL A 178 -11.33 -6.17 14.65
CA VAL A 178 -12.19 -5.52 15.63
C VAL A 178 -12.86 -6.57 16.50
N ASP A 179 -12.84 -6.39 17.81
CA ASP A 179 -13.52 -7.29 18.75
C ASP A 179 -15.05 -7.11 18.76
N GLU A 180 -15.76 -7.93 19.53
CA GLU A 180 -17.22 -7.87 19.66
C GLU A 180 -17.71 -6.54 20.26
N SER A 181 -16.87 -5.84 21.02
CA SER A 181 -17.17 -4.54 21.61
C SER A 181 -16.92 -3.36 20.65
N GLY A 182 -16.44 -3.65 19.43
CA GLY A 182 -16.14 -2.65 18.41
C GLY A 182 -14.73 -2.05 18.54
N LYS A 183 -13.86 -2.58 19.41
CA LYS A 183 -12.50 -2.06 19.64
C LYS A 183 -11.49 -2.67 18.69
N VAL A 184 -10.50 -1.87 18.30
CA VAL A 184 -9.44 -2.30 17.38
C VAL A 184 -8.38 -3.08 18.15
N VAL A 185 -8.27 -4.37 17.85
CA VAL A 185 -7.32 -5.29 18.50
C VAL A 185 -6.11 -5.61 17.64
N ASP A 186 -6.29 -5.72 16.32
CA ASP A 186 -5.18 -5.98 15.38
C ASP A 186 -5.46 -5.37 13.99
N ILE A 187 -4.57 -5.61 13.03
CA ILE A 187 -4.70 -5.24 11.63
C ILE A 187 -4.14 -6.37 10.76
N TYR A 188 -4.96 -6.88 9.85
CA TYR A 188 -4.55 -7.89 8.88
C TYR A 188 -4.35 -7.26 7.51
N SER A 189 -3.19 -7.45 6.90
CA SER A 189 -2.80 -6.78 5.65
C SER A 189 -2.45 -7.76 4.54
N LYS A 190 -2.43 -7.24 3.32
CA LYS A 190 -1.91 -7.95 2.14
C LYS A 190 -0.47 -8.46 2.34
N PHE A 191 0.32 -7.80 3.18
CA PHE A 191 1.69 -8.24 3.49
C PHE A 191 1.70 -9.53 4.33
N ASP A 192 0.71 -9.72 5.22
CA ASP A 192 0.62 -10.91 6.08
C ASP A 192 0.26 -12.17 5.30
N VAL A 193 -0.47 -12.02 4.20
CA VAL A 193 -0.77 -13.11 3.26
C VAL A 193 0.52 -13.72 2.68
N ILE A 194 1.56 -12.90 2.47
CA ILE A 194 2.84 -13.36 1.92
C ILE A 194 3.56 -14.27 2.92
N ASN A 195 3.49 -13.97 4.22
CA ASN A 195 4.13 -14.77 5.26
C ASN A 195 3.52 -16.18 5.32
N LEU A 196 2.21 -16.30 5.13
CA LEU A 196 1.52 -17.60 5.06
C LEU A 196 1.97 -18.44 3.86
N ALA A 197 2.19 -17.80 2.71
CA ALA A 197 2.69 -18.48 1.52
C ALA A 197 4.15 -18.96 1.72
N ALA A 198 4.98 -18.15 2.38
CA ALA A 198 6.38 -18.47 2.66
C ALA A 198 6.54 -19.71 3.56
N GLU A 199 5.61 -19.90 4.51
CA GLU A 199 5.59 -21.06 5.42
C GLU A 199 4.97 -22.33 4.81
N LYS A 200 4.51 -22.27 3.55
CA LYS A 200 3.81 -23.37 2.84
C LYS A 200 2.52 -23.84 3.53
N THR A 201 1.94 -23.02 4.39
CA THR A 201 0.68 -23.29 5.12
C THR A 201 -0.57 -22.89 4.33
N TYR A 202 -0.44 -22.48 3.06
CA TYR A 202 -1.55 -22.10 2.17
C TYR A 202 -2.59 -23.21 1.95
N ASN A 203 -2.25 -24.47 2.27
CA ASN A 203 -3.19 -25.59 2.23
C ASN A 203 -4.32 -25.48 3.27
N ASN A 204 -4.21 -24.57 4.24
CA ASN A 204 -5.22 -24.38 5.28
C ASN A 204 -5.62 -22.90 5.40
N LEU A 205 -6.45 -22.42 4.48
CA LEU A 205 -7.01 -21.06 4.48
C LEU A 205 -8.22 -20.89 5.43
N ASP A 206 -8.62 -21.97 6.10
CA ASP A 206 -9.69 -21.99 7.09
C ASP A 206 -9.21 -21.58 8.49
N ILE A 207 -7.90 -21.42 8.69
CA ILE A 207 -7.38 -20.85 9.93
C ILE A 207 -7.91 -19.42 10.14
N THR A 208 -8.00 -19.03 11.40
CA THR A 208 -8.46 -17.70 11.79
C THR A 208 -7.39 -16.64 11.56
N VAL A 209 -7.81 -15.39 11.41
CA VAL A 209 -6.91 -14.23 11.32
C VAL A 209 -5.99 -14.14 12.54
N THR A 210 -6.49 -14.42 13.74
CA THR A 210 -5.66 -14.41 14.96
C THR A 210 -4.51 -15.42 14.87
N GLN A 211 -4.79 -16.65 14.41
CA GLN A 211 -3.76 -17.67 14.21
C GLN A 211 -2.77 -17.23 13.14
N ALA A 212 -3.24 -16.65 12.04
CA ALA A 212 -2.40 -16.12 10.97
C ALA A 212 -1.39 -15.07 11.49
N LEU A 213 -1.86 -14.20 12.39
CA LEU A 213 -1.09 -13.07 12.92
C LEU A 213 -0.04 -13.51 13.95
N GLN A 214 -0.21 -14.66 14.60
CA GLN A 214 0.80 -15.24 15.50
C GLN A 214 2.12 -15.56 14.79
N HIS A 215 2.09 -15.73 13.46
CA HIS A 215 3.28 -15.96 12.64
C HIS A 215 4.08 -14.68 12.34
N ARG A 216 3.61 -13.49 12.77
CA ARG A 216 4.45 -12.29 12.72
C ARG A 216 5.62 -12.46 13.69
N SER A 217 6.83 -12.18 13.20
CA SER A 217 8.05 -12.12 14.02
C SER A 217 7.81 -11.31 15.30
N GLN A 218 8.39 -11.75 16.43
CA GLN A 218 8.20 -11.28 17.83
C GLN A 218 8.26 -9.76 18.10
N TYR A 219 8.54 -8.92 17.10
CA TYR A 219 8.49 -7.45 17.18
C TYR A 219 7.16 -6.91 16.62
N PHE A 220 6.05 -7.20 17.29
CA PHE A 220 4.78 -6.50 17.04
C PHE A 220 4.46 -5.58 18.22
N GLU A 221 4.69 -4.27 18.05
CA GLU A 221 4.34 -3.22 19.02
C GLU A 221 2.83 -2.91 19.05
N GLY A 222 1.99 -3.72 18.39
CA GLY A 222 0.55 -3.50 18.27
C GLY A 222 0.14 -2.72 17.02
N VAL A 223 -1.16 -2.52 16.86
CA VAL A 223 -1.71 -1.67 15.79
C VAL A 223 -1.36 -0.23 16.07
N VAL A 224 -0.79 0.44 15.07
CA VAL A 224 -0.55 1.88 15.14
C VAL A 224 -1.87 2.61 14.91
N LYS A 225 -2.31 3.35 15.94
CA LYS A 225 -3.59 4.05 15.98
C LYS A 225 -3.42 5.56 15.94
N CYS A 226 -4.48 6.27 15.63
CA CYS A 226 -4.58 7.72 15.83
C CYS A 226 -6.00 8.17 16.15
N SER A 227 -6.13 9.40 16.67
CA SER A 227 -7.42 10.08 16.87
C SER A 227 -7.64 11.15 15.81
N LYS A 228 -8.92 11.41 15.49
CA LYS A 228 -9.33 12.49 14.56
C LYS A 228 -8.96 13.90 15.05
N LEU A 229 -8.73 14.03 16.36
CA LEU A 229 -8.38 15.30 17.02
C LEU A 229 -6.88 15.60 16.96
N GLU A 230 -6.06 14.64 16.54
CA GLU A 230 -4.62 14.83 16.39
C GLU A 230 -4.30 15.64 15.13
N ILE A 231 -3.22 16.42 15.20
CA ILE A 231 -2.73 17.24 14.08
C ILE A 231 -2.02 16.40 13.02
N LEU A 232 -2.14 16.79 11.76
CA LEU A 232 -1.55 16.06 10.63
C LEU A 232 -0.04 15.83 10.78
N GLU A 233 0.71 16.79 11.32
CA GLU A 233 2.14 16.67 11.57
C GLU A 233 2.50 15.46 12.44
N THR A 234 1.82 15.30 13.58
CA THR A 234 2.02 14.17 14.49
C THR A 234 1.70 12.83 13.82
N ILE A 235 0.69 12.83 12.94
CA ILE A 235 0.27 11.64 12.20
C ILE A 235 1.30 11.23 11.15
N VAL A 236 1.84 12.20 10.41
CA VAL A 236 2.92 11.98 9.44
C VAL A 236 4.17 11.45 10.15
N ASP A 237 4.56 12.03 11.28
CA ASP A 237 5.71 11.57 12.03
C ASP A 237 5.51 10.15 12.58
N ARG A 238 4.31 9.85 13.10
CA ARG A 238 3.97 8.53 13.64
C ARG A 238 4.00 7.46 12.55
N ILE A 239 3.38 7.70 11.39
CA ILE A 239 3.30 6.69 10.32
C ILE A 239 4.68 6.39 9.72
N VAL A 240 5.55 7.40 9.58
CA VAL A 240 6.89 7.18 9.05
C VAL A 240 7.78 6.48 10.08
N ARG A 241 7.75 6.91 11.36
CA ARG A 241 8.54 6.26 12.43
C ARG A 241 8.13 4.81 12.64
N ALA A 242 6.83 4.53 12.63
CA ALA A 242 6.32 3.17 12.76
C ALA A 242 6.49 2.34 11.48
N GLU A 243 6.90 2.97 10.37
CA GLU A 243 7.21 2.29 9.11
C GLU A 243 6.04 1.49 8.50
N VAL A 244 4.80 1.87 8.86
CA VAL A 244 3.55 1.21 8.41
C VAL A 244 2.88 1.93 7.25
N HIS A 245 1.96 1.24 6.56
CA HIS A 245 1.27 1.80 5.38
C HIS A 245 -0.02 2.55 5.69
N ARG A 246 -0.54 2.41 6.91
CA ARG A 246 -1.76 3.07 7.36
C ARG A 246 -1.84 3.09 8.88
N LEU A 247 -2.64 4.01 9.40
CA LEU A 247 -3.06 4.05 10.80
C LEU A 247 -4.57 3.80 10.88
N VAL A 248 -5.00 3.14 11.96
CA VAL A 248 -6.43 3.00 12.25
C VAL A 248 -6.86 4.20 13.09
N VAL A 249 -7.87 4.94 12.64
CA VAL A 249 -8.44 6.05 13.39
C VAL A 249 -9.44 5.50 14.39
N VAL A 250 -9.26 5.81 15.66
CA VAL A 250 -10.11 5.35 16.77
C VAL A 250 -10.68 6.51 17.57
N ASN A 251 -11.77 6.25 18.30
CA ASN A 251 -12.32 7.18 19.29
C ASN A 251 -11.64 6.98 20.67
N GLU A 252 -12.09 7.72 21.68
CA GLU A 252 -11.61 7.61 23.06
C GLU A 252 -11.84 6.23 23.70
N ALA A 253 -12.85 5.49 23.22
CA ALA A 253 -13.15 4.13 23.66
C ALA A 253 -12.36 3.05 22.89
N ASP A 254 -11.42 3.45 22.03
CA ASP A 254 -10.61 2.59 21.16
C ASP A 254 -11.41 1.86 20.06
N SER A 255 -12.63 2.34 19.80
CA SER A 255 -13.49 1.83 18.73
C SER A 255 -13.08 2.40 17.38
N ILE A 256 -13.20 1.58 16.33
CA ILE A 256 -12.88 1.99 14.97
C ILE A 256 -13.76 3.14 14.47
N VAL A 257 -13.12 4.20 13.97
CA VAL A 257 -13.78 5.39 13.40
C VAL A 257 -13.37 5.60 11.94
N GLY A 258 -12.15 5.21 11.57
CA GLY A 258 -11.60 5.51 10.26
C GLY A 258 -10.33 4.75 9.95
N ILE A 259 -9.81 4.98 8.75
CA ILE A 259 -8.49 4.54 8.35
C ILE A 259 -7.81 5.65 7.55
N ILE A 260 -6.54 5.91 7.86
CA ILE A 260 -5.72 6.86 7.12
C ILE A 260 -4.53 6.12 6.51
N SER A 261 -4.38 6.19 5.20
CA SER A 261 -3.31 5.52 4.46
C SER A 261 -2.23 6.51 4.01
N LEU A 262 -1.07 5.98 3.64
CA LEU A 262 -0.01 6.79 3.03
C LEU A 262 -0.48 7.52 1.76
N SER A 263 -1.40 6.94 0.99
CA SER A 263 -1.98 7.59 -0.19
C SER A 263 -2.83 8.80 0.21
N ASP A 264 -3.64 8.70 1.27
CA ASP A 264 -4.45 9.84 1.76
C ASP A 264 -3.55 11.00 2.20
N ILE A 265 -2.47 10.68 2.92
CA ILE A 265 -1.49 11.66 3.38
C ILE A 265 -0.79 12.32 2.18
N LEU A 266 -0.25 11.55 1.24
CA LEU A 266 0.46 12.11 0.08
C LEU A 266 -0.47 12.93 -0.80
N GLN A 267 -1.72 12.52 -0.94
CA GLN A 267 -2.74 13.31 -1.62
C GLN A 267 -2.95 14.67 -0.95
N ALA A 268 -3.10 14.68 0.39
CA ALA A 268 -3.28 15.92 1.14
C ALA A 268 -2.05 16.83 1.10
N LEU A 269 -0.84 16.27 1.15
CA LEU A 269 0.40 17.03 1.16
C LEU A 269 0.76 17.62 -0.21
N ILE A 270 0.42 16.93 -1.31
CA ILE A 270 0.95 17.24 -2.65
C ILE A 270 -0.14 17.63 -3.64
N LEU A 271 -1.26 16.90 -3.67
CA LEU A 271 -2.28 17.08 -4.70
C LEU A 271 -3.33 18.13 -4.31
N THR A 272 -3.78 18.15 -3.05
CA THR A 272 -4.78 19.12 -2.57
C THR A 272 -4.30 20.56 -2.72
N PRO A 273 -3.04 20.93 -2.38
CA PRO A 273 -2.54 22.30 -2.61
C PRO A 273 -2.46 22.68 -4.09
N ALA A 274 -2.41 21.70 -5.00
CA ALA A 274 -2.41 21.90 -6.44
C ALA A 274 -3.82 21.90 -7.05
N GLY A 275 -4.88 21.92 -6.24
CA GLY A 275 -6.29 21.96 -6.68
C GLY A 275 -6.90 20.59 -6.99
N TYR A 276 -6.21 19.49 -6.71
CA TYR A 276 -6.72 18.13 -6.94
C TYR A 276 -7.28 17.56 -5.62
N SER A 277 -8.57 17.78 -5.34
CA SER A 277 -9.28 17.13 -4.24
C SER A 277 -10.30 16.09 -4.75
N PRO A 278 -10.18 14.80 -4.38
CA PRO A 278 -11.23 13.78 -4.53
C PRO A 278 -12.33 13.91 -3.48
N TRP A 279 -12.06 14.64 -2.39
CA TRP A 279 -13.00 14.90 -1.30
C TRP A 279 -13.76 16.16 -1.67
N GLY A 280 -14.89 15.99 -2.35
CA GLY A 280 -15.67 17.10 -2.86
C GLY A 280 -16.09 18.05 -1.73
N HIS A 281 -15.42 19.20 -1.64
CA HIS A 281 -15.98 20.41 -1.07
C HIS A 281 -15.50 21.63 -1.86
N LYS A 282 -16.45 22.55 -2.00
CA LYS A 282 -16.51 23.73 -2.85
C LYS A 282 -15.24 24.57 -2.79
N GLU A 283 -14.93 25.17 -3.94
CA GLU A 283 -14.15 26.40 -4.07
C GLU A 283 -14.29 27.25 -2.81
N LEU A 284 -13.19 27.40 -2.07
CA LEU A 284 -12.99 28.61 -1.30
C LEU A 284 -12.73 29.68 -2.34
N ASP A 285 -13.79 30.41 -2.67
CA ASP A 285 -13.70 31.67 -3.39
C ASP A 285 -12.56 32.48 -2.78
N THR A 286 -11.59 32.79 -3.62
CA THR A 286 -10.60 33.82 -3.37
C THR A 286 -11.34 35.14 -3.33
N ASN A 287 -11.40 35.74 -2.15
CA ASN A 287 -11.63 37.18 -1.99
C ASN A 287 -10.94 37.62 -0.70
N GLU A 288 -9.68 38.02 -0.83
CA GLU A 288 -9.11 39.28 -0.32
C GLU A 288 -7.73 39.54 -0.94
#